data_AF-W7FP59-F1
#
_entry.id   AF-W7FP59-F1
#
_cell.length_a   1.000
_cell.length_b   1.000
_cell.length_c   1.000
_cell.angle_alpha   90.00
_cell.angle_beta   90.00
_cell.angle_gamma   90.00
#
_symmetry.space_group_name_H-M   'P 1'
#
loop_
_entity.id
_entity.type
_entity.pdbx_description
1 polymer ?
#
loop_
_entity_poly.entity_id
_entity_poly.type
_entity_poly.pdbx_seq_one_letter_code
_entity_poly.pdbx_strand_id
1 'polypeptide(L)'
;MNIFRLIGDILHLVSMYILIMKLKKSKNCIGISCRMQELYLIVFLCRYIDLFFVFVSFYNTVMKITFILTIAYTIYLIRLKLPISQTYNRKVDNFKSEKYLIPPCLGIKNNKTYMYM
;
A
#
# COMPACT_ATOMS: atom_id res chain seq x y z
N MET A 1 -17.35 -7.31 13.86
CA MET A 1 -15.88 -7.36 13.64
C MET A 1 -15.24 -7.84 14.94
N ASN A 2 -14.13 -8.56 14.91
CA ASN A 2 -13.40 -8.95 16.13
C ASN A 2 -12.52 -7.77 16.63
N ILE A 3 -12.32 -7.63 17.94
CA ILE A 3 -11.60 -6.48 18.53
C ILE A 3 -10.14 -6.41 18.03
N PHE A 4 -9.48 -7.55 17.91
CA PHE A 4 -8.11 -7.64 17.38
C PHE A 4 -8.01 -7.15 15.93
N ARG A 5 -9.05 -7.40 15.12
CA ARG A 5 -9.09 -6.93 13.72
C ARG A 5 -9.21 -5.42 13.66
N LEU A 6 -10.07 -4.84 14.49
CA LEU A 6 -10.24 -3.39 14.58
C LEU A 6 -8.93 -2.69 14.96
N ILE A 7 -8.25 -3.19 15.99
CA ILE A 7 -6.97 -2.64 16.45
C ILE A 7 -5.90 -2.77 15.36
N GLY A 8 -5.84 -3.91 14.66
CA GLY A 8 -4.93 -4.11 13.54
C GLY A 8 -5.13 -3.09 12.42
N ASP A 9 -6.39 -2.80 12.06
CA ASP A 9 -6.72 -1.80 11.04
C ASP A 9 -6.28 -0.39 11.46
N ILE A 10 -6.51 -0.02 12.73
CA ILE A 10 -6.10 1.28 13.28
C ILE A 10 -4.57 1.40 13.32
N LEU A 11 -3.86 0.38 13.80
CA LEU A 11 -2.39 0.36 13.81
C LEU A 11 -1.80 0.48 12.40
N HIS A 12 -2.46 -0.13 11.42
CA HIS A 12 -2.05 -0.03 10.02
C HIS A 12 -2.24 1.38 9.46
N LEU A 13 -3.35 2.06 9.80
CA LEU A 13 -3.54 3.48 9.43
C LEU A 13 -2.50 4.38 10.10
N VAL A 14 -2.22 4.16 11.39
CA VAL A 14 -1.24 4.93 12.15
C VAL A 14 0.15 4.82 11.52
N SER A 15 0.58 3.63 11.09
CA SER A 15 1.89 3.45 10.46
C SER A 15 2.00 4.21 9.13
N MET A 16 0.96 4.19 8.30
CA MET A 16 0.92 4.99 7.07
C MET A 16 0.98 6.49 7.36
N TYR A 17 0.25 6.95 8.38
CA TYR A 17 0.23 8.36 8.76
C TYR A 17 1.60 8.84 9.27
N ILE A 18 2.29 8.03 10.07
CA ILE A 18 3.66 8.31 10.53
C ILE A 18 4.62 8.47 9.34
N LEU A 19 4.49 7.64 8.31
CA LEU A 19 5.32 7.75 7.09
C LEU A 19 5.10 9.10 6.40
N ILE A 20 3.84 9.53 6.23
CA ILE A 20 3.49 10.82 5.66
C ILE A 20 4.04 11.97 6.51
N MET A 21 3.91 11.90 7.84
CA MET A 21 4.47 12.89 8.74
C MET A 21 5.99 13.00 8.62
N LYS A 22 6.69 11.87 8.52
CA LYS A 22 8.14 11.83 8.31
C LYS A 22 8.53 12.52 7.00
N LEU A 23 7.85 12.20 5.89
CA LEU A 23 8.07 12.83 4.58
C LEU A 23 7.86 14.35 4.64
N LYS A 24 6.78 14.81 5.30
CA LYS A 24 6.47 16.24 5.43
C LYS A 24 7.45 16.98 6.34
N LYS A 25 7.84 16.38 7.47
CA LYS A 25 8.73 17.01 8.47
C LYS A 25 10.17 17.07 7.96
N SER A 26 10.68 15.97 7.41
CA SER A 26 12.04 15.90 6.90
C SER A 26 12.21 16.56 5.53
N LYS A 27 11.10 16.80 4.81
CA LYS A 27 11.08 17.37 3.44
C LYS A 27 11.96 16.61 2.45
N ASN A 28 12.27 15.36 2.73
CA ASN A 28 13.06 14.46 1.89
C ASN A 28 12.45 13.06 1.88
N CYS A 29 12.80 12.26 0.87
CA CYS A 29 12.39 10.87 0.71
C CYS A 29 13.59 9.91 0.59
N ILE A 30 14.72 10.28 1.18
CA ILE A 30 15.94 9.45 1.18
C ILE A 30 15.66 8.17 1.98
N GLY A 31 15.97 7.01 1.39
CA GLY A 31 15.73 5.71 2.01
C GLY A 31 14.29 5.19 1.92
N ILE A 32 13.40 5.88 1.20
CA ILE A 32 12.03 5.41 0.93
C ILE A 32 11.94 4.94 -0.52
N SER A 33 11.57 3.66 -0.72
CA SER A 33 11.30 3.13 -2.06
C SER A 33 9.91 3.55 -2.53
N CYS A 34 9.85 4.27 -3.65
CA CYS A 34 8.58 4.63 -4.28
C CYS A 34 7.94 3.42 -4.96
N ARG A 35 8.74 2.49 -5.50
CA ARG A 35 8.25 1.25 -6.11
C ARG A 35 7.47 0.39 -5.13
N MET A 36 7.93 0.29 -3.89
CA MET A 36 7.18 -0.44 -2.86
C MET A 36 5.83 0.22 -2.57
N GLN A 37 5.76 1.56 -2.52
CA GLN A 37 4.49 2.26 -2.33
C GLN A 37 3.51 2.01 -3.50
N GLU A 38 4.01 2.01 -4.75
CA GLU A 38 3.22 1.64 -5.93
C GLU A 38 2.68 0.20 -5.85
N LEU A 39 3.50 -0.76 -5.40
CA LEU A 39 3.06 -2.14 -5.18
C LEU A 39 1.99 -2.25 -4.08
N TYR A 40 2.16 -1.53 -2.97
CA TYR A 40 1.15 -1.47 -1.91
C TYR A 40 -0.19 -0.95 -2.45
N LEU A 41 -0.18 0.09 -3.29
CA LEU A 41 -1.39 0.59 -3.95
C LEU A 41 -2.05 -0.48 -4.81
N ILE A 42 -1.28 -1.19 -5.64
CA ILE A 42 -1.83 -2.28 -6.49
C ILE A 42 -2.46 -3.37 -5.63
N VAL A 43 -1.81 -3.81 -4.55
CA VAL A 43 -2.35 -4.82 -3.63
C VAL A 43 -3.66 -4.34 -2.99
N PHE A 44 -3.74 -3.08 -2.56
CA PHE A 44 -4.98 -2.53 -2.00
C PHE A 44 -6.10 -2.43 -3.02
N LEU A 45 -5.80 -2.02 -4.26
CA LEU A 45 -6.79 -1.98 -5.34
C LEU A 45 -7.31 -3.39 -5.67
N CYS A 46 -6.44 -4.38 -5.82
CA CYS A 46 -6.86 -5.76 -6.06
C CYS A 46 -7.67 -6.34 -4.88
N ARG A 47 -7.29 -6.01 -3.64
CA ARG A 47 -8.00 -6.50 -2.44
C ARG A 47 -9.37 -5.85 -2.27
N TYR A 48 -9.50 -4.58 -2.61
CA TYR A 48 -10.70 -3.78 -2.38
C TYR A 48 -11.49 -3.53 -3.66
N ILE A 49 -11.27 -4.30 -4.73
CA ILE A 49 -12.10 -4.25 -5.96
C ILE A 49 -13.58 -4.53 -5.66
N ASP A 50 -13.83 -5.32 -4.62
CA ASP A 50 -15.14 -5.61 -4.04
C ASP A 50 -15.91 -4.37 -3.56
N LEU A 51 -15.22 -3.24 -3.32
CA LEU A 51 -15.82 -1.98 -2.87
C LEU A 51 -16.93 -1.47 -3.82
N PHE A 52 -16.84 -1.77 -5.11
CA PHE A 52 -17.82 -1.33 -6.11
C PHE A 52 -19.07 -2.22 -6.19
N PHE A 53 -18.98 -3.45 -5.70
CA PHE A 53 -20.00 -4.48 -5.93
C PHE A 53 -20.71 -4.91 -4.64
N VAL A 54 -20.04 -4.82 -3.48
CA VAL A 54 -20.57 -5.32 -2.21
C VAL A 54 -20.46 -4.26 -1.13
N PHE A 55 -21.62 -3.76 -0.69
CA PHE A 55 -21.71 -2.89 0.47
C PHE A 55 -21.96 -3.71 1.74
N VAL A 56 -20.94 -3.83 2.59
CA VAL A 56 -21.06 -4.55 3.87
C VAL A 56 -21.47 -3.60 5.01
N SER A 57 -20.78 -2.47 5.14
CA SER A 57 -20.99 -1.51 6.22
C SER A 57 -20.28 -0.20 5.91
N PHE A 58 -20.82 0.92 6.40
CA PHE A 58 -20.24 2.25 6.24
C PHE A 58 -18.78 2.31 6.74
N TYR A 59 -18.49 1.75 7.92
CA TYR A 59 -17.13 1.72 8.48
C TYR A 59 -16.14 1.04 7.53
N ASN A 60 -16.50 -0.13 7.00
CA ASN A 60 -15.62 -0.90 6.12
C ASN A 60 -15.34 -0.15 4.81
N THR A 61 -16.37 0.48 4.24
CA THR A 61 -16.26 1.29 3.02
C THR A 61 -15.34 2.50 3.23
N VAL A 62 -15.55 3.26 4.32
CA VAL A 62 -14.72 4.42 4.66
C VAL A 62 -13.27 4.00 4.89
N MET A 63 -13.03 2.94 5.66
CA MET A 63 -11.68 2.44 5.94
C MET A 63 -10.95 2.03 4.66
N LYS A 64 -11.59 1.23 3.78
CA LYS A 64 -11.02 0.83 2.48
C LYS A 64 -10.61 2.04 1.65
N ILE A 65 -11.48 3.05 1.55
CA ILE A 65 -11.21 4.30 0.82
C ILE A 65 -10.03 5.05 1.44
N THR A 66 -10.00 5.22 2.77
CA THR A 66 -8.91 5.93 3.44
C THR A 66 -7.55 5.25 3.22
N PHE A 67 -7.46 3.92 3.20
CA PHE A 67 -6.22 3.22 2.90
C PHE A 67 -5.71 3.51 1.48
N ILE A 68 -6.60 3.44 0.47
CA ILE A 68 -6.25 3.70 -0.93
C ILE A 68 -5.82 5.16 -1.11
N LEU A 69 -6.54 6.11 -0.52
CA LEU A 69 -6.20 7.53 -0.62
C LEU A 69 -4.87 7.84 0.08
N THR A 70 -4.60 7.24 1.25
CA THR A 70 -3.38 7.50 2.02
C THR A 70 -2.13 7.00 1.29
N ILE A 71 -2.18 5.82 0.67
CA ILE A 71 -1.06 5.29 -0.10
C ILE A 71 -0.88 6.09 -1.42
N ALA A 72 -1.97 6.44 -2.11
CA ALA A 72 -1.90 7.28 -3.30
C ALA A 72 -1.33 8.67 -2.99
N TYR A 73 -1.71 9.26 -1.86
CA TYR A 73 -1.16 10.53 -1.39
C TYR A 73 0.33 10.43 -1.06
N THR A 74 0.78 9.32 -0.48
CA THR A 74 2.21 9.08 -0.22
C THR A 74 3.01 9.03 -1.53
N ILE A 75 2.50 8.33 -2.55
CA ILE A 75 3.12 8.30 -3.89
C ILE A 75 3.15 9.69 -4.50
N TYR A 76 2.06 10.46 -4.39
CA TYR A 76 2.00 11.84 -4.86
C TYR A 76 3.08 12.72 -4.20
N LEU A 77 3.28 12.59 -2.88
CA LEU A 77 4.32 13.33 -2.18
C LEU A 77 5.73 13.01 -2.70
N ILE A 78 6.01 11.74 -3.00
CA ILE A 78 7.33 11.31 -3.47
C ILE A 78 7.56 11.69 -4.95
N ARG A 79 6.53 11.61 -5.80
CA ARG A 79 6.65 11.80 -7.25
C ARG A 79 6.52 13.25 -7.71
N LEU A 80 5.70 14.05 -7.03
CA LEU A 80 5.24 15.35 -7.57
C LEU A 80 5.46 16.52 -6.60
N LYS A 81 5.49 16.29 -5.29
CA LYS A 81 5.58 17.39 -4.32
C LYS A 81 7.03 17.84 -4.11
N LEU A 82 7.32 19.09 -4.48
CA LEU A 82 8.58 19.76 -4.13
C LEU A 82 8.56 20.23 -2.66
N PRO A 83 9.68 20.16 -1.93
CA PRO A 83 11.03 19.73 -2.35
C PRO A 83 11.28 18.21 -2.25
N ILE A 84 10.33 17.44 -1.69
CA ILE A 84 10.51 16.01 -1.37
C ILE A 84 10.94 15.22 -2.61
N SER A 85 10.25 15.43 -3.73
CA SER A 85 10.49 14.69 -4.97
C SER A 85 11.91 14.84 -5.53
N GLN A 86 12.60 15.94 -5.24
CA GLN A 86 13.96 16.17 -5.72
C GLN A 86 14.98 15.22 -5.08
N THR A 87 14.68 14.74 -3.88
CA THR A 87 15.55 13.81 -3.14
C THR A 87 15.33 12.34 -3.52
N TYR A 88 14.40 12.06 -4.44
CA TYR A 88 14.11 10.70 -4.89
C TYR A 88 15.14 10.20 -5.89
N ASN A 89 15.90 9.18 -5.50
CA ASN A 89 16.89 8.56 -6.38
C ASN A 89 16.34 7.31 -7.08
N ARG A 90 15.87 7.49 -8.33
CA ARG A 90 15.33 6.39 -9.16
C ARG A 90 16.35 5.31 -9.49
N LYS A 91 17.66 5.64 -9.55
CA LYS A 91 18.70 4.65 -9.88
C LYS A 91 18.88 3.62 -8.76
N VAL A 92 18.74 4.06 -7.52
CA VAL A 92 18.80 3.20 -6.33
C VAL A 92 17.52 2.39 -6.18
N ASP A 93 16.36 2.95 -6.57
CA ASP A 93 15.05 2.29 -6.53
C ASP A 93 14.76 1.45 -7.81
N ASN A 94 15.73 0.63 -8.23
CA ASN A 94 15.65 -0.23 -9.42
C ASN A 94 15.31 -1.69 -9.07
N PHE A 95 14.36 -1.87 -8.18
CA PHE A 95 13.87 -3.21 -7.86
C PHE A 95 12.92 -3.68 -8.96
N LYS A 96 13.29 -4.77 -9.66
CA LYS A 96 12.50 -5.40 -10.72
C LYS A 96 11.36 -6.22 -10.14
N SER A 97 10.36 -5.54 -9.57
CA SER A 97 9.24 -6.15 -8.87
C SER A 97 8.49 -7.19 -9.71
N GLU A 98 8.31 -6.96 -11.00
CA GLU A 98 7.63 -7.87 -11.92
C GLU A 98 8.29 -9.25 -11.99
N LYS A 99 9.62 -9.31 -12.04
CA LYS A 99 10.35 -10.58 -12.20
C LYS A 99 10.39 -11.41 -10.92
N TYR A 100 10.38 -10.76 -9.75
CA TYR A 100 10.58 -11.42 -8.46
C TYR A 100 9.29 -11.63 -7.65
N LEU A 101 8.27 -10.77 -7.78
CA LEU A 101 7.02 -10.91 -7.03
C LEU A 101 5.95 -11.72 -7.75
N ILE A 102 5.84 -11.60 -9.09
CA ILE A 102 4.76 -12.27 -9.84
C ILE A 102 4.85 -13.81 -9.75
N PRO A 103 6.04 -14.45 -9.90
CA PRO A 103 6.15 -15.90 -9.84
C PRO A 103 5.70 -16.54 -8.50
N PRO A 104 6.13 -16.06 -7.30
CA PRO A 104 5.65 -16.63 -6.04
C PRO A 104 4.17 -16.33 -5.80
N CYS A 105 3.63 -15.19 -6.22
CA CYS A 105 2.21 -14.89 -6.08
C CYS A 105 1.31 -15.86 -6.89
N LEU A 106 1.75 -16.27 -8.08
CA LEU A 106 1.04 -17.26 -8.90
C LEU A 106 1.25 -18.69 -8.38
N GLY A 107 2.48 -19.05 -8.00
CA GLY A 107 2.80 -20.38 -7.49
C GLY A 107 2.08 -20.72 -6.17
N ILE A 108 1.97 -19.75 -5.25
CA ILE A 108 1.28 -19.92 -3.97
C ILE A 108 -0.24 -20.07 -4.17
N LYS A 109 -0.82 -19.37 -5.16
CA LYS A 109 -2.25 -19.48 -5.47
C LYS A 109 -2.58 -20.89 -5.97
N ASN A 110 -1.71 -21.50 -6.77
CA ASN A 110 -1.92 -22.87 -7.25
C ASN A 110 -1.74 -23.93 -6.15
N ASN A 111 -0.77 -23.79 -5.24
CA ASN A 111 -0.53 -24.81 -4.20
C ASN A 111 -1.60 -24.88 -3.09
N LYS A 112 -2.30 -23.78 -2.78
CA LYS A 112 -3.41 -23.81 -1.80
C LYS A 112 -4.71 -24.40 -2.35
N THR A 113 -4.86 -24.51 -3.67
CA THR A 113 -6.06 -25.10 -4.30
C THR A 113 -6.09 -26.63 -4.14
N TYR A 114 -4.95 -27.30 -3.91
CA TYR A 114 -4.87 -28.76 -3.73
C TYR A 114 -5.04 -29.24 -2.28
N MET A 115 -5.22 -28.34 -1.30
CA MET A 115 -5.35 -28.74 0.13
C MET A 115 -6.80 -28.72 0.64
N TYR A 116 -7.77 -28.34 -0.20
CA TYR A 116 -9.21 -28.31 0.14
C TYR A 116 -10.06 -29.14 -0.83
N MET A 117 -9.46 -30.13 -1.49
CA MET A 117 -10.17 -31.05 -2.38
C MET A 117 -9.91 -32.49 -1.94
#